data_AF-A0A5D4QYD8-F1
#
_entry.id   AF-A0A5D4QYD8-F1
#
_cell.length_a   1.000
_cell.length_b   1.000
_cell.length_c   1.000
_cell.angle_alpha   90.00
_cell.angle_beta   90.00
_cell.angle_gamma   90.00
#
_symmetry.space_group_name_H-M   'P 1'
#
loop_
_entity.id
_entity.type
_entity.pdbx_description
1 polymer ?
#
loop_
_entity_poly.entity_id
_entity_poly.type
_entity_poly.pdbx_seq_one_letter_code
_entity_poly.pdbx_strand_id
1 'polypeptide(L)'
;MNQSLGYLRELLSNYTDRSHECRELYHKITDDLSEEDNAFVSRLTEQEAAFLNSILPPEIQHAKEELDYKRANKLNEIYELLT
;
A
#
# COMPACT_ATOMS: atom_id res chain seq x y z
N MET A 1 -6.45 9.53 -9.67
CA MET A 1 -5.88 8.76 -8.55
C MET A 1 -6.06 7.30 -8.86
N ASN A 2 -4.97 6.54 -8.93
CA ASN A 2 -5.04 5.10 -9.08
C ASN A 2 -5.83 4.51 -7.90
N GLN A 3 -6.84 3.68 -8.15
CA GLN A 3 -7.72 3.18 -7.09
C GLN A 3 -6.93 2.37 -6.05
N SER A 4 -5.85 1.71 -6.47
CA SER A 4 -4.99 0.88 -5.63
C SER A 4 -4.20 1.70 -4.61
N LEU A 5 -3.50 2.77 -5.04
CA LEU A 5 -2.83 3.69 -4.12
C LEU A 5 -3.80 4.38 -3.15
N GLY A 6 -5.07 4.55 -3.53
CA GLY A 6 -6.12 5.03 -2.63
C GLY A 6 -6.33 4.11 -1.43
N TYR A 7 -6.57 2.82 -1.70
CA TYR A 7 -6.71 1.82 -0.64
C TYR A 7 -5.45 1.66 0.19
N LEU A 8 -4.27 1.73 -0.43
CA LEU A 8 -3.00 1.68 0.30
C LEU A 8 -2.83 2.90 1.22
N ARG A 9 -3.16 4.11 0.76
CA ARG A 9 -3.09 5.32 1.59
C ARG A 9 -4.02 5.22 2.79
N GLU A 10 -5.25 4.76 2.58
CA GLU A 10 -6.21 4.53 3.67
C GLU A 10 -5.67 3.50 4.66
N LEU A 11 -5.10 2.40 4.16
CA LEU A 11 -4.45 1.41 5.01
C LEU A 11 -3.33 2.05 5.84
N LEU A 12 -2.37 2.73 5.19
CA LEU A 12 -1.23 3.36 5.85
C LEU A 12 -1.65 4.40 6.90
N SER A 13 -2.78 5.09 6.72
CA SER A 13 -3.30 6.03 7.72
C SER A 13 -3.62 5.38 9.07
N ASN A 14 -3.87 4.07 9.10
CA ASN A 14 -4.04 3.29 10.33
C ASN A 14 -2.71 2.88 10.98
N TYR A 15 -1.58 3.07 10.28
CA TYR A 15 -0.24 2.66 10.68
C TYR A 15 0.75 3.83 10.78
N THR A 16 0.37 5.07 10.45
CA THR A 16 1.26 6.25 10.40
C THR A 16 2.00 6.50 11.72
N ASP A 17 1.39 6.19 12.86
CA ASP A 17 2.04 6.33 14.17
C ASP A 17 3.01 5.19 14.51
N ARG A 18 3.00 4.09 13.75
CA ARG A 18 3.73 2.85 14.10
C ARG A 18 5.17 2.81 13.62
N SER A 19 5.51 3.50 12.52
CA SER A 19 6.87 3.49 12.00
C SER A 19 7.21 4.73 11.16
N HIS A 20 8.51 4.98 10.97
CA HIS A 20 8.98 6.07 10.11
C HIS A 20 8.69 5.77 8.64
N GLU A 21 8.90 4.52 8.23
CA GLU A 21 8.64 4.01 6.87
C GLU A 21 7.18 4.20 6.48
N CYS A 22 6.24 3.96 7.41
CA CYS A 22 4.82 4.19 7.16
C CYS A 22 4.50 5.66 6.88
N ARG A 23 5.16 6.60 7.59
CA ARG A 23 5.00 8.04 7.35
C ARG A 23 5.56 8.44 5.99
N GLU A 24 6.76 7.99 5.66
CA GLU A 24 7.38 8.27 4.35
C GLU A 24 6.53 7.73 3.19
N LEU A 25 6.05 6.48 3.30
CA LEU A 25 5.12 5.87 2.34
C LEU A 25 3.83 6.69 2.18
N TYR A 26 3.22 7.09 3.28
CA TYR A 26 2.00 7.91 3.26
C TYR A 26 2.24 9.27 2.58
N HIS A 27 3.38 9.90 2.85
CA HIS A 27 3.79 11.14 2.20
C HIS A 27 4.03 10.96 0.71
N LYS A 28 4.76 9.92 0.28
CA LYS A 28 5.01 9.62 -1.14
C LYS A 28 3.72 9.47 -1.94
N ILE A 29 2.73 8.73 -1.41
CA ILE A 29 1.42 8.56 -2.08
C ILE A 29 0.63 9.88 -2.13
N THR A 30 0.79 10.74 -1.12
CA THR A 30 0.05 12.00 -1.04
C THR A 30 0.66 13.09 -1.92
N ASP A 31 1.98 13.07 -2.12
CA ASP A 31 2.70 14.05 -2.93
C ASP A 31 2.43 13.86 -4.44
N ASP A 32 2.25 12.61 -4.89
CA ASP A 32 1.95 12.30 -6.30
C ASP A 32 0.63 11.50 -6.45
N LEU A 33 -0.49 12.21 -6.33
CA LEU A 33 -1.85 11.65 -6.47
C LEU A 33 -2.18 11.14 -7.88
N SER A 34 -1.28 11.36 -8.85
CA SER A 34 -1.37 10.90 -10.24
C SER A 34 -0.52 9.67 -10.53
N GLU A 35 0.29 9.21 -9.58
CA GLU A 35 1.25 8.14 -9.81
C GLU A 35 0.57 6.78 -10.11
N GLU A 36 1.16 6.05 -11.06
CA GLU A 36 0.80 4.65 -11.35
C GLU A 36 1.46 3.72 -10.32
N ASP A 37 0.85 2.55 -10.05
CA ASP A 37 1.34 1.65 -8.99
C ASP A 37 2.80 1.22 -9.22
N ASN A 38 3.19 0.99 -10.48
CA ASN A 38 4.57 0.65 -10.86
C ASN A 38 5.57 1.76 -10.57
N ALA A 39 5.18 3.02 -10.84
CA ALA A 39 6.04 4.17 -10.61
C ALA A 39 6.25 4.38 -9.12
N PHE A 40 5.19 4.19 -8.31
CA PHE A 40 5.27 4.22 -6.86
C PHE A 40 6.22 3.16 -6.31
N VAL A 41 6.01 1.89 -6.69
CA VAL A 41 6.82 0.77 -6.19
C VAL A 41 8.31 0.92 -6.57
N SER A 42 8.59 1.43 -7.77
CA SER A 42 9.97 1.68 -8.24
C SER A 42 10.72 2.74 -7.43
N ARG A 43 10.02 3.58 -6.65
CA ARG A 43 10.61 4.66 -5.83
C ARG A 43 10.71 4.30 -4.34
N LEU A 44 10.35 3.07 -3.99
CA LEU A 44 10.47 2.55 -2.64
C LEU A 44 11.91 2.17 -2.33
N THR A 45 12.31 2.46 -1.09
CA THR A 45 13.51 1.89 -0.49
C THR A 45 13.27 0.43 -0.09
N GLU A 46 14.34 -0.33 0.12
CA GLU A 46 14.25 -1.71 0.59
C GLU A 46 13.47 -1.83 1.92
N GLN A 47 13.61 -0.86 2.82
CA GLN A 47 12.92 -0.83 4.11
C GLN A 47 11.41 -0.58 3.94
N GLU A 48 11.03 0.33 3.05
CA GLU A 48 9.63 0.61 2.73
C GLU A 48 8.95 -0.56 2.03
N ALA A 49 9.63 -1.20 1.08
CA ALA A 49 9.14 -2.41 0.42
C ALA A 49 8.98 -3.57 1.41
N ALA A 50 9.95 -3.77 2.31
CA ALA A 50 9.86 -4.77 3.37
C ALA A 50 8.70 -4.49 4.34
N PHE A 51 8.48 -3.22 4.70
CA PHE A 51 7.35 -2.82 5.52
C PHE A 51 6.02 -3.14 4.83
N LEU A 52 5.85 -2.76 3.57
CA LEU A 52 4.64 -3.08 2.80
C LEU A 52 4.41 -4.59 2.68
N ASN A 53 5.46 -5.36 2.41
CA ASN A 53 5.41 -6.83 2.37
C ASN A 53 4.98 -7.45 3.72
N SER A 54 5.20 -6.75 4.84
CA SER A 54 4.77 -7.23 6.16
C SER A 54 3.29 -6.94 6.47
N ILE A 55 2.72 -5.86 5.92
CA ILE A 55 1.35 -5.43 6.26
C ILE A 55 0.32 -5.77 5.18
N LEU A 56 0.71 -5.87 3.90
CA LEU A 56 -0.23 -6.14 2.81
C LEU A 56 -0.85 -7.54 2.88
N PRO A 57 -0.12 -8.64 3.12
CA PRO A 57 -0.71 -9.98 3.18
C PRO A 57 -1.85 -10.13 4.21
N PRO A 58 -1.69 -9.73 5.50
CA PRO A 58 -2.79 -9.85 6.45
C PRO A 58 -3.99 -8.96 6.10
N GLU A 59 -3.77 -7.78 5.53
CA GLU A 59 -4.84 -6.85 5.14
C GLU A 59 -5.62 -7.33 3.91
N ILE A 60 -4.93 -7.93 2.92
CA ILE A 60 -5.56 -8.58 1.77
C ILE A 60 -6.43 -9.74 2.25
N GLN A 61 -5.92 -10.56 3.17
CA GLN A 61 -6.67 -11.68 3.74
C GLN A 61 -7.90 -11.18 4.50
N HIS A 62 -7.75 -10.16 5.34
CA HIS A 62 -8.85 -9.55 6.08
C HIS A 62 -9.94 -9.00 5.14
N ALA A 63 -9.56 -8.25 4.09
CA ALA A 63 -10.51 -7.75 3.11
C ALA A 63 -11.28 -8.86 2.38
N LYS A 64 -10.63 -10.01 2.09
CA LYS A 64 -11.31 -11.19 1.52
C LYS A 64 -12.33 -11.80 2.49
N GLU A 65 -12.00 -11.85 3.77
CA GLU A 65 -12.88 -12.37 4.83
C GLU A 65 -14.12 -11.48 5.04
N GLU A 66 -13.95 -10.16 4.93
CA GLU A 66 -15.06 -9.20 4.96
C GLU A 66 -15.84 -9.11 3.64
N LEU A 67 -15.52 -9.96 2.65
CA LEU A 67 -16.12 -9.96 1.30
C LEU A 67 -15.87 -8.65 0.52
N ASP A 68 -14.92 -7.82 0.95
CA ASP A 68 -14.43 -6.65 0.21
C ASP A 68 -13.37 -7.08 -0.81
N TYR A 69 -13.81 -7.85 -1.80
CA TYR A 69 -12.95 -8.35 -2.88
C TYR A 69 -12.33 -7.22 -3.70
N LYS A 70 -12.98 -6.05 -3.77
CA LYS A 70 -12.44 -4.91 -4.50
C LYS A 70 -11.19 -4.38 -3.80
N ARG A 71 -11.24 -4.16 -2.49
CA ARG A 71 -10.08 -3.75 -1.70
C ARG A 71 -8.99 -4.82 -1.74
N ALA A 72 -9.36 -6.09 -1.56
CA ALA A 72 -8.41 -7.19 -1.60
C ALA A 72 -7.63 -7.25 -2.93
N ASN A 73 -8.34 -7.16 -4.07
CA ASN A 73 -7.70 -7.18 -5.38
C ASN A 73 -6.78 -5.97 -5.58
N LYS A 74 -7.23 -4.78 -5.17
CA LYS A 74 -6.47 -3.54 -5.33
C LYS A 74 -5.19 -3.49 -4.48
N LEU A 75 -5.23 -4.02 -3.26
CA LEU A 75 -4.03 -4.19 -2.44
C LEU A 75 -3.11 -5.31 -2.98
N ASN A 76 -3.69 -6.36 -3.55
CA ASN A 76 -2.92 -7.44 -4.18
C ASN A 76 -2.14 -6.98 -5.41
N GLU A 77 -2.73 -6.10 -6.24
CA GLU A 77 -2.03 -5.49 -7.38
C GLU A 77 -0.72 -4.82 -6.94
N ILE A 78 -0.71 -4.10 -5.82
CA ILE A 78 0.52 -3.47 -5.30
C ILE A 78 1.47 -4.52 -4.74
N TYR A 79 0.95 -5.51 -4.01
CA TYR A 79 1.77 -6.57 -3.43
C TYR A 79 2.52 -7.39 -4.50
N GLU A 80 1.87 -7.69 -5.62
CA GLU A 80 2.50 -8.39 -6.75
C GLU A 80 3.64 -7.61 -7.39
N LEU A 81 3.64 -6.27 -7.30
CA LEU A 81 4.72 -5.42 -7.80
C LEU A 81 5.93 -5.35 -6.88
N LEU A 82 5.78 -5.75 -5.61
CA LEU A 82 6.88 -5.80 -4.63
C LEU A 82 7.73 -7.08 -4.75
N THR A 83 7.31 -8.04 -5.59
CA THR A 83 7.95 -9.36 -5.79
C THR A 83 8.92 -9.37 -6.96
#